data_AF-A0A969AXV1-F1
#
_entry.id   AF-A0A969AXV1-F1
#
_cell.length_a   1.000
_cell.length_b   1.000
_cell.length_c   1.000
_cell.angle_alpha   90.00
_cell.angle_beta   90.00
_cell.angle_gamma   90.00
#
_symmetry.space_group_name_H-M   'P 1'
#
loop_
_entity.id
_entity.type
_entity.pdbx_description
1 polymer ?
#
loop_
_entity_poly.entity_id
_entity_poly.type
_entity_poly.pdbx_seq_one_letter_code
_entity_poly.pdbx_strand_id
1 'polypeptide(L)'
;MISTVKQLMLIALFLNILFACQTKKKQISKPQAKVEMGVPGDFYPMPQEVAEQKVKTLPIGATAPNFRLPGVDGRFYTVQSFEKSSVLMVIFTSNHCPEAQAYEARIMALADDYKDEVQVVAISSNSPRNAQPEMYSISDLGDSFEDMKLRALDKGYKFPYLYDGDTQSAALDYGPVATPHVFLFDKSRKLKYQGRLDKDVHAGKAGDVRAAIDAILLGVEILEPNTSVKGCEILWEWNRTEANALNADWRAKEVKLNTLGLEGLRILMNHDSNKLWLVNIWASWCPPCRDELPDLIATHRMFQHRDFELITISIDKADRMEKVLEMLKNNHAAVSNFIYADDLNYDLISAIDREWNGTIPYTILVGPDGNISYRSHGAIDLFELRKAIVDHPKMGRK
;
A
#
# COMPACT_ATOMS: atom_id res chain seq x y z
N MET A 1 33.79 -58.05 55.22
CA MET A 1 32.97 -59.26 55.47
C MET A 1 31.55 -58.90 55.06
N ILE A 2 31.17 -59.15 53.80
CA ILE A 2 30.42 -60.36 53.34
C ILE A 2 29.10 -60.45 54.12
N SER A 3 27.94 -60.18 53.51
CA SER A 3 27.17 -61.21 52.79
C SER A 3 26.01 -60.55 52.02
N THR A 4 25.97 -60.72 50.69
CA THR A 4 24.96 -61.45 49.87
C THR A 4 23.87 -60.53 49.28
N VAL A 5 23.87 -60.17 47.99
CA VAL A 5 23.78 -60.96 46.73
C VAL A 5 22.35 -61.48 46.47
N LYS A 6 21.74 -60.90 45.43
CA LYS A 6 20.73 -61.44 44.50
C LYS A 6 19.35 -61.80 45.05
N GLN A 7 18.36 -60.94 44.77
CA GLN A 7 17.12 -61.38 44.11
C GLN A 7 16.37 -60.19 43.48
N LEU A 8 15.70 -60.45 42.35
CA LEU A 8 14.89 -59.55 41.52
C LEU A 8 15.62 -58.60 40.55
N MET A 9 16.24 -59.20 39.53
CA MET A 9 16.27 -58.64 38.18
C MET A 9 15.31 -59.46 37.32
N LEU A 10 14.04 -59.06 37.25
CA LEU A 10 13.08 -59.41 36.19
C LEU A 10 11.80 -58.60 36.43
N ILE A 11 11.18 -58.13 35.34
CA ILE A 11 9.91 -57.37 35.26
C ILE A 11 10.09 -55.84 35.31
N ALA A 12 10.36 -55.26 34.13
CA ALA A 12 9.67 -54.05 33.62
C ALA A 12 10.30 -53.67 32.26
N LEU A 13 10.08 -54.50 31.25
CA LEU A 13 10.36 -54.14 29.85
C LEU A 13 9.04 -54.19 29.09
N PHE A 14 8.20 -53.16 29.24
CA PHE A 14 7.10 -52.81 28.32
C PHE A 14 6.44 -51.52 28.83
N LEU A 15 6.83 -50.36 28.29
CA LEU A 15 5.92 -49.22 28.10
C LEU A 15 6.52 -48.22 27.09
N ASN A 16 5.96 -48.26 25.87
CA ASN A 16 5.63 -47.17 24.94
C ASN A 16 6.64 -46.01 24.78
N ILE A 17 7.35 -45.87 23.66
CA ILE A 17 6.90 -45.42 22.31
C ILE A 17 6.24 -44.03 22.32
N LEU A 18 6.84 -43.11 21.53
CA LEU A 18 6.45 -41.74 21.12
C LEU A 18 6.97 -40.56 21.98
N PHE A 19 8.23 -40.17 21.74
CA PHE A 19 8.62 -38.75 21.79
C PHE A 19 8.91 -38.29 20.36
N ALA A 20 7.90 -37.71 19.72
CA ALA A 20 8.01 -37.06 18.43
C ALA A 20 8.35 -35.56 18.63
N CYS A 21 9.35 -35.12 17.86
CA CYS A 21 9.69 -33.74 17.49
C CYS A 21 8.82 -32.61 18.06
N GLN A 22 9.39 -31.84 18.99
CA GLN A 22 9.00 -30.43 19.17
C GLN A 22 10.05 -29.55 18.48
N THR A 23 9.67 -29.03 17.31
CA THR A 23 10.37 -27.93 16.65
C THR A 23 10.18 -26.66 17.49
N LYS A 24 11.27 -26.15 18.07
CA LYS A 24 11.29 -24.81 18.70
C LYS A 24 11.08 -23.76 17.61
N LYS A 25 9.84 -23.28 17.45
CA LYS A 25 9.55 -22.05 16.71
C LYS A 25 10.26 -20.90 17.40
N LYS A 26 11.23 -20.31 16.70
CA LYS A 26 11.94 -19.09 17.08
C LYS A 26 10.89 -17.97 17.18
N GLN A 27 10.61 -17.50 18.39
CA GLN A 27 9.82 -16.29 18.62
C GLN A 27 10.62 -15.12 18.04
N ILE A 28 10.21 -14.63 16.87
CA ILE A 28 10.69 -13.37 16.33
C ILE A 28 9.84 -12.30 17.01
N SER A 29 10.39 -11.68 18.06
CA SER A 29 9.86 -10.43 18.58
C SER A 29 10.00 -9.36 17.50
N LYS A 30 8.88 -8.82 17.00
CA LYS A 30 8.88 -7.65 16.11
C LYS A 30 9.51 -6.45 16.83
N PRO A 31 10.29 -5.61 16.14
CA PRO A 31 10.53 -4.25 16.60
C PRO A 31 9.19 -3.51 16.53
N GLN A 32 8.73 -2.97 17.67
CA GLN A 32 7.67 -1.98 17.66
C GLN A 32 8.22 -0.73 17.00
N ALA A 33 7.87 -0.50 15.73
CA ALA A 33 7.98 0.82 15.13
C ALA A 33 6.92 1.72 15.79
N LYS A 34 7.22 2.21 17.00
CA LYS A 34 6.71 3.52 17.39
C LYS A 34 7.30 4.51 16.40
N VAL A 35 6.47 5.37 15.83
CA VAL A 35 6.93 6.56 15.12
C VAL A 35 7.62 7.43 16.19
N GLU A 36 8.91 7.19 16.40
CA GLU A 36 9.77 8.15 17.06
C GLU A 36 9.78 9.39 16.16
N MET A 37 9.49 10.56 16.74
CA MET A 37 9.80 11.82 16.06
C MET A 37 11.29 11.77 15.71
N GLY A 38 11.55 11.65 14.41
CA GLY A 38 12.84 11.31 13.84
C GLY A 38 13.96 12.21 14.29
N VAL A 39 15.16 11.66 14.19
CA VAL A 39 16.41 12.28 14.59
C VAL A 39 16.57 13.61 13.82
N PRO A 40 17.14 14.68 14.41
CA PRO A 40 17.43 15.90 13.67
C PRO A 40 18.20 15.59 12.38
N GLY A 41 17.55 15.78 11.22
CA GLY A 41 18.11 15.43 9.90
C GLY A 41 17.16 14.65 8.97
N ASP A 42 16.10 14.05 9.50
CA ASP A 42 15.11 13.31 8.69
C ASP A 42 14.19 14.25 7.88
N PHE A 43 13.86 13.86 6.64
CA PHE A 43 12.88 14.57 5.81
C PHE A 43 11.46 14.27 6.27
N TYR A 44 10.64 15.33 6.37
CA TYR A 44 9.21 15.23 6.62
C TYR A 44 8.45 15.88 5.47
N PRO A 45 7.46 15.20 4.87
CA PRO A 45 6.67 15.77 3.79
C PRO A 45 5.89 16.99 4.29
N MET A 46 6.00 18.10 3.57
CA MET A 46 5.28 19.34 3.80
C MET A 46 4.63 19.83 2.50
N PRO A 47 3.50 19.22 2.08
CA PRO A 47 2.88 19.56 0.80
C PRO A 47 2.45 21.02 0.72
N GLN A 48 2.85 21.68 -0.36
CA GLN A 48 2.66 23.11 -0.58
C GLN A 48 1.55 23.36 -1.59
N GLU A 49 1.05 24.59 -1.60
CA GLU A 49 0.22 25.08 -2.71
C GLU A 49 1.08 25.34 -3.92
N VAL A 50 0.62 24.91 -5.10
CA VAL A 50 1.33 25.08 -6.36
C VAL A 50 0.37 25.71 -7.34
N ALA A 51 0.71 26.89 -7.85
CA ALA A 51 -0.12 27.56 -8.83
C ALA A 51 -0.21 26.76 -10.14
N GLU A 52 -1.39 26.74 -10.75
CA GLU A 52 -1.58 26.14 -12.07
C GLU A 52 -0.64 26.79 -13.09
N GLN A 53 0.02 25.96 -13.88
CA GLN A 53 0.94 26.40 -14.90
C GLN A 53 1.01 25.43 -16.06
N LYS A 54 1.37 25.97 -17.23
CA LYS A 54 1.57 25.16 -18.43
C LYS A 54 2.87 24.38 -18.31
N VAL A 55 2.74 23.07 -18.15
CA VAL A 55 3.88 22.13 -18.13
C VAL A 55 4.26 21.75 -19.56
N LYS A 56 5.56 21.79 -19.88
CA LYS A 56 6.09 21.36 -21.19
C LYS A 56 7.08 20.23 -20.97
N THR A 57 6.92 19.14 -21.72
CA THR A 57 7.89 18.05 -21.70
C THR A 57 9.24 18.51 -22.24
N LEU A 58 10.29 18.12 -21.53
CA LEU A 58 11.67 18.42 -21.86
C LEU A 58 12.02 17.94 -23.29
N PRO A 59 12.53 18.81 -24.19
CA PRO A 59 12.85 18.42 -25.57
C PRO A 59 14.18 17.66 -25.65
N ILE A 60 14.31 16.79 -26.66
CA ILE A 60 15.56 16.07 -26.97
C ILE A 60 16.72 17.07 -27.12
N GLY A 61 17.87 16.74 -26.53
CA GLY A 61 19.07 17.59 -26.49
C GLY A 61 19.11 18.58 -25.33
N ALA A 62 18.02 18.77 -24.57
CA ALA A 62 18.05 19.58 -23.36
C ALA A 62 18.95 18.97 -22.28
N THR A 63 19.51 19.81 -21.42
CA THR A 63 20.22 19.34 -20.21
C THR A 63 19.21 18.86 -19.18
N ALA A 64 19.52 17.78 -18.44
CA ALA A 64 18.74 17.34 -17.28
C ALA A 64 18.52 18.51 -16.30
N PRO A 65 17.26 18.92 -16.05
CA PRO A 65 16.97 19.89 -15.00
C PRO A 65 17.46 19.38 -13.65
N ASN A 66 18.04 20.28 -12.86
CA ASN A 66 18.55 19.90 -11.55
C ASN A 66 17.39 19.68 -10.57
N PHE A 67 17.60 18.84 -9.57
CA PHE A 67 16.65 18.64 -8.48
C PHE A 67 17.42 18.39 -7.18
N ARG A 68 16.73 18.53 -6.03
CA ARG A 68 17.21 18.07 -4.73
C ARG A 68 16.07 17.42 -3.98
N LEU A 69 15.89 16.11 -4.17
CA LEU A 69 14.73 15.38 -3.67
C LEU A 69 15.12 14.37 -2.58
N PRO A 70 14.29 14.21 -1.55
CA PRO A 70 14.45 13.16 -0.56
C PRO A 70 14.12 11.78 -1.17
N GLY A 71 15.00 10.82 -0.94
CA GLY A 71 14.78 9.41 -1.21
C GLY A 71 14.15 8.71 -0.01
N VAL A 72 13.42 7.63 -0.28
CA VAL A 72 12.84 6.75 0.75
C VAL A 72 13.88 6.10 1.66
N ASP A 73 15.16 6.16 1.28
CA ASP A 73 16.31 5.68 2.06
C ASP A 73 16.88 6.75 3.02
N GLY A 74 16.21 7.90 3.15
CA GLY A 74 16.60 9.00 4.04
C GLY A 74 17.67 9.94 3.45
N ARG A 75 18.16 9.70 2.23
CA ARG A 75 19.17 10.56 1.60
C ARG A 75 18.54 11.57 0.65
N PHE A 76 19.17 12.74 0.50
CA PHE A 76 18.82 13.67 -0.58
C PHE A 76 19.68 13.42 -1.81
N TYR A 77 19.04 13.45 -2.98
CA TYR A 77 19.68 13.23 -4.27
C TYR A 77 19.55 14.44 -5.17
N THR A 78 20.61 14.66 -5.96
CA THR A 78 20.62 15.62 -7.07
C THR A 78 21.02 14.91 -8.35
N VAL A 79 20.96 15.61 -9.49
CA VAL A 79 21.48 15.05 -10.76
C VAL A 79 22.98 14.71 -10.65
N GLN A 80 23.74 15.48 -9.87
CA GLN A 80 25.18 15.25 -9.65
C GLN A 80 25.47 14.01 -8.80
N SER A 81 24.52 13.57 -7.94
CA SER A 81 24.66 12.30 -7.20
C SER A 81 24.91 11.10 -8.10
N PHE A 82 24.59 11.22 -9.40
CA PHE A 82 24.66 10.14 -10.37
C PHE A 82 25.74 10.33 -11.44
N GLU A 83 26.61 11.34 -11.35
CA GLU A 83 27.58 11.72 -12.40
C GLU A 83 28.48 10.57 -12.92
N LYS A 84 28.68 9.53 -12.10
CA LYS A 84 29.52 8.37 -12.46
C LYS A 84 28.88 7.46 -13.50
N SER A 85 27.56 7.40 -13.61
CA SER A 85 26.89 6.56 -14.61
C SER A 85 27.10 7.09 -16.03
N SER A 86 27.18 6.18 -17.00
CA SER A 86 27.24 6.52 -18.43
C SER A 86 25.90 7.03 -18.94
N VAL A 87 24.81 6.47 -18.41
CA VAL A 87 23.43 6.87 -18.69
C VAL A 87 22.72 7.15 -17.38
N LEU A 88 21.90 8.21 -17.36
CA LEU A 88 20.96 8.47 -16.27
C LEU A 88 19.55 8.28 -16.81
N MET A 89 18.80 7.35 -16.22
CA MET A 89 17.39 7.14 -16.48
C MET A 89 16.58 7.76 -15.35
N VAL A 90 15.91 8.87 -15.62
CA VAL A 90 14.89 9.42 -14.73
C VAL A 90 13.54 8.88 -15.17
N ILE A 91 12.78 8.29 -14.26
CA ILE A 91 11.44 7.79 -14.52
C ILE A 91 10.46 8.39 -13.51
N PHE A 92 9.50 9.16 -14.02
CA PHE A 92 8.37 9.60 -13.21
C PHE A 92 7.38 8.45 -13.12
N THR A 93 7.04 8.01 -11.91
CA THR A 93 6.23 6.81 -11.66
C THR A 93 5.30 7.02 -10.46
N SER A 94 4.43 6.06 -10.19
CA SER A 94 3.47 6.07 -9.09
C SER A 94 3.31 4.67 -8.50
N ASN A 95 3.01 4.59 -7.22
CA ASN A 95 2.64 3.35 -6.53
C ASN A 95 1.24 2.85 -6.92
N HIS A 96 0.31 3.77 -7.23
CA HIS A 96 -1.10 3.44 -7.44
C HIS A 96 -1.52 3.34 -8.91
N CYS A 97 -0.76 3.97 -9.82
CA CYS A 97 -1.05 3.89 -11.25
C CYS A 97 -0.95 2.43 -11.74
N PRO A 98 -1.99 1.88 -12.40
CA PRO A 98 -2.00 0.49 -12.86
C PRO A 98 -0.89 0.19 -13.87
N GLU A 99 -0.65 1.13 -14.80
CA GLU A 99 0.40 1.01 -15.80
C GLU A 99 1.79 1.05 -15.14
N ALA A 100 1.99 1.92 -14.15
CA ALA A 100 3.25 2.00 -13.40
C ALA A 100 3.54 0.70 -12.64
N GLN A 101 2.53 0.14 -11.96
CA GLN A 101 2.63 -1.16 -11.31
C GLN A 101 2.98 -2.29 -12.31
N ALA A 102 2.39 -2.27 -13.51
CA ALA A 102 2.67 -3.27 -14.55
C ALA A 102 4.12 -3.21 -15.08
N TYR A 103 4.77 -2.04 -15.00
CA TYR A 103 6.16 -1.86 -15.41
C TYR A 103 7.18 -2.10 -14.29
N GLU A 104 6.76 -2.11 -13.02
CA GLU A 104 7.61 -2.15 -11.83
C GLU A 104 8.70 -3.23 -11.88
N ALA A 105 8.32 -4.49 -12.11
CA ALA A 105 9.27 -5.61 -12.20
C ALA A 105 10.24 -5.48 -13.39
N ARG A 106 9.80 -4.88 -14.51
CA ARG A 106 10.66 -4.65 -15.69
C ARG A 106 11.67 -3.53 -15.46
N ILE A 107 11.27 -2.48 -14.74
CA ILE A 107 12.18 -1.40 -14.33
C ILE A 107 13.28 -1.96 -13.42
N MET A 108 12.91 -2.81 -12.45
CA MET A 108 13.86 -3.48 -11.58
C MET A 108 14.83 -4.39 -12.34
N ALA A 109 14.31 -5.21 -13.26
CA ALA A 109 15.15 -6.06 -14.11
C ALA A 109 16.11 -5.24 -14.98
N LEU A 110 15.64 -4.12 -15.54
CA LEU A 110 16.48 -3.20 -16.32
C LEU A 110 17.59 -2.57 -15.46
N ALA A 111 17.25 -2.14 -14.24
CA ALA A 111 18.23 -1.58 -13.32
C ALA A 111 19.31 -2.61 -12.93
N ASP A 112 18.94 -3.89 -12.77
CA ASP A 112 19.89 -4.96 -12.49
C ASP A 112 20.76 -5.30 -13.73
N ASP A 113 20.18 -5.34 -14.92
CA ASP A 113 20.88 -5.71 -16.17
C ASP A 113 21.92 -4.67 -16.61
N TYR A 114 21.67 -3.38 -16.35
CA TYR A 114 22.56 -2.26 -16.74
C TYR A 114 23.21 -1.56 -15.56
N LYS A 115 23.30 -2.20 -14.40
CA LYS A 115 23.75 -1.57 -13.13
C LYS A 115 25.12 -0.88 -13.21
N ASP A 116 25.99 -1.32 -14.11
CA ASP A 116 27.37 -0.81 -14.25
C ASP A 116 27.43 0.44 -15.16
N GLU A 117 26.45 0.62 -16.05
CA GLU A 117 26.40 1.70 -17.03
C GLU A 117 25.27 2.72 -16.79
N VAL A 118 24.13 2.26 -16.28
CA VAL A 118 22.88 3.02 -16.14
C VAL A 118 22.54 3.21 -14.67
N GLN A 119 22.33 4.46 -14.28
CA GLN A 119 21.65 4.76 -13.03
C GLN A 119 20.16 4.99 -13.29
N VAL A 120 19.31 4.11 -12.75
CA VAL A 120 17.85 4.33 -12.70
C VAL A 120 17.51 5.19 -11.48
N VAL A 121 16.64 6.17 -11.65
CA VAL A 121 16.11 7.04 -10.59
C VAL A 121 14.61 7.18 -10.79
N ALA A 122 13.83 6.63 -9.86
CA ALA A 122 12.39 6.78 -9.88
C ALA A 122 11.98 8.04 -9.09
N ILE A 123 11.02 8.80 -9.60
CA ILE A 123 10.47 9.99 -8.94
C ILE A 123 8.95 9.86 -8.87
N SER A 124 8.38 10.05 -7.68
CA SER A 124 6.93 10.22 -7.50
C SER A 124 6.61 11.68 -7.24
N SER A 125 5.81 12.28 -8.11
CA SER A 125 5.45 13.71 -8.08
C SER A 125 3.97 13.95 -7.81
N ASN A 126 3.21 12.91 -7.45
CA ASN A 126 1.79 13.04 -7.17
C ASN A 126 1.57 13.80 -5.85
N SER A 127 0.78 14.88 -5.89
CA SER A 127 0.55 15.75 -4.73
C SER A 127 -0.36 15.07 -3.71
N PRO A 128 0.06 14.95 -2.43
CA PRO A 128 -0.82 14.46 -1.38
C PRO A 128 -2.05 15.36 -1.15
N ARG A 129 -2.02 16.63 -1.57
CA ARG A 129 -3.17 17.53 -1.44
C ARG A 129 -4.28 17.23 -2.45
N ASN A 130 -3.96 16.53 -3.54
CA ASN A 130 -4.92 16.08 -4.54
C ASN A 130 -5.24 14.56 -4.45
N ALA A 131 -4.50 13.82 -3.61
CA ALA A 131 -4.75 12.40 -3.36
C ALA A 131 -6.15 12.16 -2.75
N GLN A 132 -6.92 11.24 -3.33
CA GLN A 132 -8.18 10.75 -2.78
C GLN A 132 -8.18 9.23 -2.65
N PRO A 133 -8.78 8.66 -1.58
CA PRO A 133 -8.91 7.22 -1.42
C PRO A 133 -9.52 6.55 -2.65
N GLU A 134 -10.57 7.13 -3.23
CA GLU A 134 -11.30 6.61 -4.39
C GLU A 134 -10.41 6.37 -5.62
N MET A 135 -9.26 7.05 -5.74
CA MET A 135 -8.30 6.87 -6.84
C MET A 135 -7.52 5.54 -6.74
N TYR A 136 -7.55 4.88 -5.58
CA TYR A 136 -6.72 3.71 -5.27
C TYR A 136 -7.49 2.39 -5.37
N SER A 137 -8.56 2.35 -6.14
CA SER A 137 -9.50 1.21 -6.22
C SER A 137 -8.89 -0.13 -6.66
N ILE A 138 -7.69 -0.12 -7.21
CA ILE A 138 -6.91 -1.31 -7.58
C ILE A 138 -5.48 -1.32 -7.01
N SER A 139 -5.21 -0.45 -6.04
CA SER A 139 -3.90 -0.34 -5.37
C SER A 139 -4.01 -0.63 -3.88
N ASP A 140 -2.94 -1.16 -3.32
CA ASP A 140 -2.73 -1.36 -1.90
C ASP A 140 -2.16 -0.11 -1.19
N LEU A 141 -1.50 0.76 -1.96
CA LEU A 141 -0.78 1.93 -1.47
C LEU A 141 -1.10 3.18 -2.30
N GLY A 142 -1.06 4.35 -1.66
CA GLY A 142 -1.07 5.65 -2.32
C GLY A 142 0.35 6.11 -2.69
N ASP A 143 0.50 7.40 -3.00
CA ASP A 143 1.79 8.03 -3.34
C ASP A 143 2.36 8.91 -2.23
N SER A 144 1.89 8.77 -1.00
CA SER A 144 2.50 9.46 0.13
C SER A 144 3.95 9.02 0.32
N PHE A 145 4.79 9.86 0.94
CA PHE A 145 6.19 9.50 1.17
C PHE A 145 6.32 8.23 2.03
N GLU A 146 5.42 8.02 2.98
CA GLU A 146 5.39 6.80 3.80
C GLU A 146 4.97 5.57 2.98
N ASP A 147 3.96 5.69 2.10
CA ASP A 147 3.57 4.61 1.19
C ASP A 147 4.70 4.25 0.21
N MET A 148 5.47 5.24 -0.25
CA MET A 148 6.64 5.00 -1.09
C MET A 148 7.72 4.19 -0.38
N LYS A 149 7.97 4.44 0.92
CA LYS A 149 8.90 3.62 1.72
C LYS A 149 8.41 2.18 1.80
N LEU A 150 7.11 1.98 2.08
CA LEU A 150 6.50 0.66 2.14
C LEU A 150 6.62 -0.07 0.80
N ARG A 151 6.30 0.60 -0.33
CA ARG A 151 6.41 0.00 -1.66
C ARG A 151 7.86 -0.38 -2.00
N ALA A 152 8.81 0.53 -1.77
CA ALA A 152 10.22 0.26 -2.05
C ALA A 152 10.76 -0.92 -1.22
N LEU A 153 10.32 -1.04 0.04
CA LEU A 153 10.68 -2.15 0.92
C LEU A 153 10.05 -3.48 0.45
N ASP A 154 8.74 -3.50 0.18
CA ASP A 154 8.00 -4.69 -0.28
C ASP A 154 8.58 -5.25 -1.59
N LYS A 155 8.93 -4.36 -2.52
CA LYS A 155 9.46 -4.74 -3.84
C LYS A 155 10.97 -4.93 -3.85
N GLY A 156 11.69 -4.45 -2.84
CA GLY A 156 13.15 -4.52 -2.79
C GLY A 156 13.81 -3.66 -3.87
N TYR A 157 13.37 -2.41 -4.01
CA TYR A 157 14.00 -1.46 -4.95
C TYR A 157 15.49 -1.28 -4.64
N LYS A 158 16.32 -1.43 -5.68
CA LYS A 158 17.79 -1.23 -5.62
C LYS A 158 18.23 0.08 -6.25
N PHE A 159 17.29 0.91 -6.68
CA PHE A 159 17.51 2.22 -7.25
C PHE A 159 16.86 3.29 -6.35
N PRO A 160 17.37 4.55 -6.36
CA PRO A 160 16.74 5.63 -5.63
C PRO A 160 15.28 5.84 -6.07
N TYR A 161 14.38 5.88 -5.09
CA TYR A 161 12.98 6.28 -5.27
C TYR A 161 12.74 7.59 -4.51
N LEU A 162 12.54 8.66 -5.26
CA LEU A 162 12.58 10.04 -4.79
C LEU A 162 11.19 10.65 -4.75
N TYR A 163 10.94 11.48 -3.75
CA TYR A 163 9.67 12.15 -3.53
C TYR A 163 9.73 13.62 -3.96
N ASP A 164 8.79 14.01 -4.83
CA ASP A 164 8.61 15.35 -5.36
C ASP A 164 7.18 15.87 -5.11
N GLY A 165 6.37 15.16 -4.29
CA GLY A 165 4.96 15.49 -4.08
C GLY A 165 4.70 16.79 -3.30
N ASP A 166 5.72 17.34 -2.62
CA ASP A 166 5.55 18.57 -1.84
C ASP A 166 5.38 19.82 -2.71
N THR A 167 6.21 19.93 -3.75
CA THR A 167 6.29 21.11 -4.62
C THR A 167 6.07 20.79 -6.09
N GLN A 168 6.21 19.51 -6.47
CA GLN A 168 6.16 19.01 -7.84
C GLN A 168 7.21 19.65 -8.76
N SER A 169 8.25 20.25 -8.18
CA SER A 169 9.26 21.03 -8.88
C SER A 169 9.99 20.24 -9.97
N ALA A 170 10.36 18.99 -9.69
CA ALA A 170 11.03 18.16 -10.69
C ALA A 170 10.07 17.80 -11.83
N ALA A 171 8.81 17.46 -11.53
CA ALA A 171 7.82 17.23 -12.58
C ALA A 171 7.53 18.49 -13.40
N LEU A 172 7.51 19.67 -12.80
CA LEU A 172 7.33 20.94 -13.52
C LEU A 172 8.46 21.20 -14.51
N ASP A 173 9.71 20.91 -14.12
CA ASP A 173 10.90 21.14 -14.94
C ASP A 173 11.11 20.08 -16.04
N TYR A 174 10.77 18.83 -15.78
CA TYR A 174 10.91 17.73 -16.76
C TYR A 174 9.69 17.58 -17.67
N GLY A 175 8.50 17.89 -17.14
CA GLY A 175 7.21 17.78 -17.81
C GLY A 175 6.80 16.35 -18.19
N PRO A 176 6.70 15.42 -17.22
CA PRO A 176 6.10 14.13 -17.47
C PRO A 176 4.60 14.31 -17.79
N VAL A 177 4.10 13.59 -18.79
CA VAL A 177 2.67 13.66 -19.18
C VAL A 177 1.85 12.50 -18.62
N ALA A 178 2.50 11.46 -18.11
CA ALA A 178 1.87 10.30 -17.49
C ALA A 178 2.85 9.60 -16.53
N THR A 179 2.34 8.65 -15.75
CA THR A 179 3.11 7.67 -15.00
C THR A 179 2.89 6.26 -15.59
N PRO A 180 3.94 5.50 -15.96
CA PRO A 180 5.34 5.91 -15.97
C PRO A 180 5.72 6.74 -17.21
N HIS A 181 6.72 7.61 -17.07
CA HIS A 181 7.34 8.32 -18.19
C HIS A 181 8.86 8.40 -18.00
N VAL A 182 9.60 7.89 -19.00
CA VAL A 182 11.06 7.76 -18.98
C VAL A 182 11.73 8.95 -19.66
N PHE A 183 12.86 9.38 -19.10
CA PHE A 183 13.80 10.35 -19.66
C PHE A 183 15.21 9.75 -19.55
N LEU A 184 15.86 9.49 -20.69
CA LEU A 184 17.25 8.99 -20.73
C LEU A 184 18.22 10.11 -21.10
N PHE A 185 19.23 10.28 -20.26
CA PHE A 185 20.29 11.25 -20.43
C PHE A 185 21.63 10.55 -20.66
N ASP A 186 22.42 11.08 -21.59
CA ASP A 186 23.79 10.62 -21.82
C ASP A 186 24.76 11.02 -20.68
N LYS A 187 26.05 10.72 -20.89
CA LYS A 187 27.13 11.05 -19.95
C LYS A 187 27.25 12.56 -19.68
N SER A 188 26.91 13.38 -20.66
CA SER A 188 26.90 14.85 -20.59
C SER A 188 25.58 15.40 -20.05
N ARG A 189 24.70 14.52 -19.57
CA ARG A 189 23.35 14.82 -19.07
C ARG A 189 22.47 15.52 -20.10
N LYS A 190 22.64 15.19 -21.38
CA LYS A 190 21.75 15.63 -22.46
C LYS A 190 20.67 14.59 -22.72
N LEU A 191 19.42 15.01 -22.78
CA LEU A 191 18.28 14.14 -23.05
C LEU A 191 18.43 13.53 -24.44
N LYS A 192 18.39 12.20 -24.53
CA LYS A 192 18.46 11.45 -25.78
C LYS A 192 17.16 10.73 -26.12
N TYR A 193 16.39 10.39 -25.09
CA TYR A 193 15.12 9.70 -25.25
C TYR A 193 14.12 10.14 -24.20
N GLN A 194 12.86 10.30 -24.61
CA GLN A 194 11.73 10.39 -23.68
C GLN A 194 10.53 9.58 -24.19
N GLY A 195 9.86 8.90 -23.27
CA GLY A 195 8.61 8.19 -23.58
C GLY A 195 8.41 6.88 -22.82
N ARG A 196 7.84 5.89 -23.51
CA ARG A 196 7.36 4.60 -22.94
C ARG A 196 8.49 3.61 -22.72
N LEU A 197 8.27 2.61 -21.87
CA LEU A 197 9.21 1.50 -21.70
C LEU A 197 9.06 0.44 -22.80
N ASP A 198 7.81 0.14 -23.17
CA ASP A 198 7.41 -0.80 -24.22
C ASP A 198 6.18 -0.26 -24.97
N LYS A 199 5.94 -0.79 -26.17
CA LYS A 199 4.66 -0.61 -26.91
C LYS A 199 3.47 -1.23 -26.17
N ASP A 200 3.69 -2.37 -25.52
CA ASP A 200 2.68 -3.08 -24.73
C ASP A 200 2.93 -2.89 -23.23
N VAL A 201 1.96 -2.31 -22.53
CA VAL A 201 2.05 -2.04 -21.10
C VAL A 201 2.00 -3.31 -20.26
N HIS A 202 1.46 -4.43 -20.77
CA HIS A 202 1.30 -5.66 -19.99
C HIS A 202 2.18 -6.82 -20.49
N ALA A 203 3.04 -6.57 -21.48
CA ALA A 203 3.96 -7.56 -22.03
C ALA A 203 5.31 -6.95 -22.43
N GLY A 204 6.31 -7.80 -22.67
CA GLY A 204 7.62 -7.36 -23.13
C GLY A 204 8.67 -7.30 -22.01
N LYS A 205 9.76 -6.57 -22.28
CA LYS A 205 10.96 -6.52 -21.42
C LYS A 205 11.59 -5.13 -21.37
N ALA A 206 10.79 -4.07 -21.50
CA ALA A 206 11.22 -2.68 -21.67
C ALA A 206 12.06 -2.47 -22.95
N GLY A 207 11.66 -3.09 -24.06
CA GLY A 207 12.43 -3.14 -25.30
C GLY A 207 12.71 -1.78 -25.93
N ASP A 208 11.76 -0.83 -25.89
CA ASP A 208 11.98 0.51 -26.46
C ASP A 208 13.06 1.27 -25.66
N VAL A 209 12.96 1.25 -24.32
CA VAL A 209 13.95 1.90 -23.44
C VAL A 209 15.30 1.21 -23.49
N ARG A 210 15.35 -0.13 -23.53
CA ARG A 210 16.61 -0.87 -23.66
C ARG A 210 17.33 -0.55 -24.97
N ALA A 211 16.60 -0.54 -26.09
CA ALA A 211 17.18 -0.16 -27.38
C ALA A 211 17.72 1.28 -27.35
N ALA A 212 17.01 2.21 -26.69
CA ALA A 212 17.49 3.58 -26.51
C ALA A 212 18.74 3.65 -25.62
N ILE A 213 18.79 2.89 -24.51
CA ILE A 213 19.98 2.79 -23.66
C ILE A 213 21.18 2.27 -24.47
N ASP A 214 21.01 1.16 -25.17
CA ASP A 214 22.07 0.55 -25.99
C ASP A 214 22.58 1.53 -27.05
N ALA A 215 21.67 2.25 -27.71
CA ALA A 215 22.04 3.27 -28.67
C ALA A 215 22.87 4.42 -28.05
N ILE A 216 22.52 4.88 -26.85
CA ILE A 216 23.31 5.88 -26.12
C ILE A 216 24.70 5.35 -25.78
N LEU A 217 24.79 4.11 -25.28
CA LEU A 217 26.06 3.48 -24.90
C LEU A 217 26.98 3.24 -26.10
N LEU A 218 26.41 2.88 -27.25
CA LEU A 218 27.14 2.68 -28.50
C LEU A 218 27.44 3.99 -29.25
N GLY A 219 26.84 5.12 -28.83
CA GLY A 219 26.99 6.41 -29.50
C GLY A 219 26.33 6.47 -30.88
N VAL A 220 25.26 5.69 -31.10
CA VAL A 220 24.51 5.66 -32.37
C VAL A 220 23.18 6.41 -32.27
N GLU A 221 22.59 6.72 -33.42
CA GLU A 221 21.32 7.44 -33.51
C GLU A 221 20.15 6.60 -32.96
N ILE A 222 19.27 7.25 -32.19
CA ILE A 222 17.99 6.69 -31.75
C ILE A 222 16.94 7.06 -32.79
N LEU A 223 16.35 6.08 -33.48
CA LEU A 223 15.39 6.31 -34.56
C LEU A 223 14.10 6.98 -34.07
N GLU A 224 13.60 6.59 -32.89
CA GLU A 224 12.39 7.15 -32.27
C GLU A 224 12.75 7.71 -30.88
N PRO A 225 13.36 8.91 -30.78
CA PRO A 225 13.78 9.46 -29.50
C PRO A 225 12.61 10.01 -28.68
N ASN A 226 11.44 10.20 -29.29
CA ASN A 226 10.20 10.59 -28.62
C ASN A 226 9.14 9.53 -28.91
N THR A 227 8.61 8.89 -27.87
CA THR A 227 7.52 7.92 -28.01
C THR A 227 6.33 8.32 -27.15
N SER A 228 5.13 7.94 -27.57
CA SER A 228 3.91 8.18 -26.78
C SER A 228 3.90 7.32 -25.52
N VAL A 229 3.49 7.90 -24.39
CA VAL A 229 3.28 7.18 -23.13
C VAL A 229 1.80 6.87 -22.91
N LYS A 230 1.53 5.82 -22.14
CA LYS A 230 0.21 5.46 -21.63
C LYS A 230 0.32 5.27 -20.13
N GLY A 231 -0.60 5.87 -19.37
CA GLY A 231 -0.59 5.82 -17.92
C GLY A 231 -1.49 6.88 -17.30
N CYS A 232 -1.49 6.93 -15.96
CA CYS A 232 -2.23 7.94 -15.22
C CYS A 232 -1.54 9.31 -15.33
N GLU A 233 -2.34 10.38 -15.40
CA GLU A 233 -1.84 11.75 -15.30
C GLU A 233 -1.15 11.97 -13.94
N ILE A 234 -0.27 12.97 -13.89
CA ILE A 234 0.28 13.43 -12.62
C ILE A 234 -0.84 14.07 -11.80
N LEU A 235 -0.93 13.70 -10.52
CA LEU A 235 -1.85 14.34 -9.58
C LEU A 235 -1.32 15.73 -9.21
N TRP A 236 -1.54 16.70 -10.09
CA TRP A 236 -1.18 18.10 -9.88
C TRP A 236 -1.94 18.70 -8.71
N GLU A 237 -1.25 19.50 -7.90
CA GLU A 237 -1.84 20.12 -6.70
C GLU A 237 -2.98 21.07 -7.03
N TRP A 238 -2.92 21.82 -8.12
CA TRP A 238 -3.96 22.78 -8.47
C TRP A 238 -5.27 22.11 -8.95
N ASN A 239 -5.24 20.84 -9.36
CA ASN A 239 -6.39 20.12 -9.91
C ASN A 239 -7.26 19.45 -8.82
N ARG A 240 -7.67 20.21 -7.79
CA ARG A 240 -8.36 19.68 -6.60
C ARG A 240 -9.88 19.76 -6.61
N THR A 241 -10.49 20.27 -7.68
CA THR A 241 -11.95 20.49 -7.74
C THR A 241 -12.74 19.20 -7.48
N GLU A 242 -12.42 18.13 -8.19
CA GLU A 242 -13.08 16.83 -8.01
C GLU A 242 -12.77 16.23 -6.63
N ALA A 243 -11.51 16.26 -6.21
CA ALA A 243 -11.07 15.82 -4.90
C ALA A 243 -11.83 16.51 -3.74
N ASN A 244 -12.03 17.82 -3.84
CA ASN A 244 -12.78 18.59 -2.87
C ASN A 244 -14.27 18.24 -2.88
N ALA A 245 -14.86 18.05 -4.07
CA ALA A 245 -16.26 17.64 -4.21
C ALA A 245 -16.51 16.26 -3.60
N LEU A 246 -15.69 15.25 -3.95
CA LEU A 246 -15.80 13.89 -3.40
C LEU A 246 -15.70 13.87 -1.87
N ASN A 247 -14.79 14.67 -1.29
CA ASN A 247 -14.70 14.78 0.17
C ASN A 247 -15.88 15.49 0.80
N ALA A 248 -16.40 16.55 0.17
CA ALA A 248 -17.60 17.25 0.64
C ALA A 248 -18.82 16.31 0.61
N ASP A 249 -19.00 15.59 -0.50
CA ASP A 249 -20.07 14.62 -0.67
C ASP A 249 -19.96 13.48 0.36
N TRP A 250 -18.77 12.93 0.59
CA TRP A 250 -18.56 11.91 1.61
C TRP A 250 -18.92 12.41 3.01
N ARG A 251 -18.46 13.62 3.38
CA ARG A 251 -18.74 14.22 4.69
C ARG A 251 -20.23 14.52 4.91
N ALA A 252 -20.97 14.75 3.83
CA ALA A 252 -22.41 15.00 3.87
C ALA A 252 -23.25 13.72 3.97
N LYS A 253 -22.67 12.53 3.73
CA LYS A 253 -23.39 11.26 3.84
C LYS A 253 -23.92 11.03 5.26
N GLU A 254 -25.13 10.50 5.34
CA GLU A 254 -25.77 10.17 6.61
C GLU A 254 -25.06 8.99 7.29
N VAL A 255 -24.68 9.18 8.56
CA VAL A 255 -24.12 8.12 9.40
C VAL A 255 -25.23 7.51 10.26
N LYS A 256 -25.49 6.22 10.06
CA LYS A 256 -26.48 5.43 10.81
C LYS A 256 -25.80 4.41 11.70
N LEU A 257 -26.46 4.08 12.80
CA LEU A 257 -26.12 2.95 13.68
C LEU A 257 -27.35 2.08 13.84
N ASN A 258 -27.25 0.81 13.42
CA ASN A 258 -28.35 -0.13 13.51
C ASN A 258 -28.12 -1.10 14.68
N THR A 259 -29.18 -1.51 15.36
CA THR A 259 -29.09 -2.54 16.41
C THR A 259 -29.09 -3.94 15.80
N LEU A 260 -28.25 -4.83 16.33
CA LEU A 260 -28.11 -6.21 15.86
C LEU A 260 -28.23 -7.17 17.04
N GLY A 261 -29.26 -8.02 17.02
CA GLY A 261 -29.36 -9.16 17.94
C GLY A 261 -28.64 -10.40 17.36
N LEU A 262 -28.52 -11.47 18.15
CA LEU A 262 -27.80 -12.69 17.75
C LEU A 262 -28.34 -13.31 16.45
N GLU A 263 -29.66 -13.34 16.27
CA GLU A 263 -30.27 -13.88 15.06
C GLU A 263 -29.98 -13.00 13.84
N GLY A 264 -30.09 -11.67 14.00
CA GLY A 264 -29.72 -10.72 12.96
C GLY A 264 -28.25 -10.83 12.57
N LEU A 265 -27.36 -11.06 13.54
CA LEU A 265 -25.94 -11.29 13.28
C LEU A 265 -25.70 -12.59 12.52
N ARG A 266 -26.39 -13.69 12.87
CA ARG A 266 -26.29 -14.95 12.13
C ARG A 266 -26.77 -14.79 10.69
N ILE A 267 -27.86 -14.05 10.47
CA ILE A 267 -28.36 -13.74 9.13
C ILE A 267 -27.33 -12.90 8.36
N LEU A 268 -26.77 -11.87 8.99
CA LEU A 268 -25.73 -11.03 8.40
C LEU A 268 -24.50 -11.88 8.01
N MET A 269 -23.98 -12.68 8.94
CA MET A 269 -22.77 -13.49 8.75
C MET A 269 -22.98 -14.74 7.91
N ASN A 270 -24.23 -15.17 7.66
CA ASN A 270 -24.52 -16.21 6.66
C ASN A 270 -24.22 -15.76 5.22
N HIS A 271 -23.85 -14.47 5.04
CA HIS A 271 -23.14 -13.94 3.88
C HIS A 271 -23.77 -14.30 2.52
N ASP A 272 -25.05 -13.98 2.33
CA ASP A 272 -25.71 -14.03 1.02
C ASP A 272 -25.40 -12.76 0.21
N SER A 273 -24.12 -12.52 -0.05
CA SER A 273 -23.63 -11.36 -0.80
C SER A 273 -22.58 -11.77 -1.81
N ASN A 274 -22.66 -11.21 -3.01
CA ASN A 274 -21.61 -11.34 -4.01
C ASN A 274 -20.43 -10.38 -3.75
N LYS A 275 -20.44 -9.61 -2.66
CA LYS A 275 -19.38 -8.67 -2.30
C LYS A 275 -18.30 -9.34 -1.46
N LEU A 276 -17.12 -8.73 -1.45
CA LEU A 276 -16.07 -8.98 -0.47
C LEU A 276 -16.33 -8.09 0.74
N TRP A 277 -16.50 -8.68 1.93
CA TRP A 277 -16.79 -7.94 3.15
C TRP A 277 -15.56 -7.80 4.02
N LEU A 278 -15.25 -6.57 4.42
CA LEU A 278 -14.36 -6.28 5.53
C LEU A 278 -15.21 -6.09 6.77
N VAL A 279 -15.13 -7.02 7.72
CA VAL A 279 -15.89 -6.95 8.98
C VAL A 279 -14.93 -6.56 10.09
N ASN A 280 -15.23 -5.45 10.78
CA ASN A 280 -14.46 -4.96 11.92
C ASN A 280 -15.32 -4.99 13.19
N ILE A 281 -14.81 -5.64 14.23
CA ILE A 281 -15.39 -5.71 15.57
C ILE A 281 -14.62 -4.78 16.49
N TRP A 282 -15.32 -3.86 17.15
CA TRP A 282 -14.69 -2.76 17.86
C TRP A 282 -15.51 -2.27 19.05
N ALA A 283 -14.95 -1.34 19.82
CA ALA A 283 -15.70 -0.63 20.86
C ALA A 283 -15.22 0.83 21.03
N SER A 284 -16.14 1.71 21.45
CA SER A 284 -15.89 3.15 21.62
C SER A 284 -14.83 3.49 22.69
N TRP A 285 -14.60 2.57 23.61
CA TRP A 285 -13.62 2.71 24.70
C TRP A 285 -12.27 2.06 24.40
N CYS A 286 -12.13 1.38 23.26
CA CYS A 286 -10.91 0.69 22.84
C CYS A 286 -10.01 1.66 22.04
N PRO A 287 -8.88 2.14 22.58
CA PRO A 287 -8.03 3.11 21.89
C PRO A 287 -7.57 2.67 20.49
N PRO A 288 -6.98 1.47 20.29
CA PRO A 288 -6.55 1.07 18.94
C PRO A 288 -7.71 1.00 17.94
N CYS A 289 -8.92 0.65 18.41
CA CYS A 289 -10.11 0.65 17.57
C CYS A 289 -10.49 2.06 17.08
N ARG A 290 -10.31 3.08 17.93
CA ARG A 290 -10.57 4.47 17.54
C ARG A 290 -9.51 4.99 16.58
N ASP A 291 -8.27 4.61 16.82
CA ASP A 291 -7.12 5.05 16.03
C ASP A 291 -7.19 4.48 14.59
N GLU A 292 -7.67 3.25 14.40
CA GLU A 292 -7.76 2.61 13.07
C GLU A 292 -9.05 2.93 12.28
N LEU A 293 -10.09 3.47 12.93
CA LEU A 293 -11.38 3.72 12.28
C LEU A 293 -11.28 4.63 11.04
N PRO A 294 -10.55 5.77 11.07
CA PRO A 294 -10.32 6.58 9.87
C PRO A 294 -9.71 5.80 8.71
N ASP A 295 -8.76 4.91 8.98
CA ASP A 295 -8.06 4.11 7.97
C ASP A 295 -8.96 3.03 7.36
N LEU A 296 -9.83 2.42 8.17
CA LEU A 296 -10.87 1.50 7.69
C LEU A 296 -11.87 2.23 6.78
N ILE A 297 -12.30 3.43 7.16
CA ILE A 297 -13.20 4.25 6.34
C ILE A 297 -12.53 4.66 5.04
N ALA A 298 -11.27 5.10 5.09
CA ALA A 298 -10.49 5.40 3.89
C ALA A 298 -10.37 4.16 2.98
N THR A 299 -10.12 2.99 3.56
CA THR A 299 -10.06 1.71 2.83
C THR A 299 -11.40 1.37 2.18
N HIS A 300 -12.52 1.58 2.88
CA HIS A 300 -13.84 1.46 2.27
C HIS A 300 -13.99 2.41 1.08
N ARG A 301 -13.64 3.68 1.24
CA ARG A 301 -13.71 4.68 0.17
C ARG A 301 -12.88 4.29 -1.06
N MET A 302 -11.71 3.67 -0.87
CA MET A 302 -10.89 3.16 -1.98
C MET A 302 -11.66 2.16 -2.84
N PHE A 303 -12.38 1.24 -2.19
CA PHE A 303 -12.99 0.09 -2.86
C PHE A 303 -14.52 0.19 -3.03
N GLN A 304 -15.17 1.26 -2.56
CA GLN A 304 -16.64 1.39 -2.51
C GLN A 304 -17.34 1.31 -3.88
N HIS A 305 -16.62 1.61 -4.97
CA HIS A 305 -17.14 1.52 -6.34
C HIS A 305 -16.95 0.13 -6.95
N ARG A 306 -16.50 -0.83 -6.16
CA ARG A 306 -16.34 -2.24 -6.50
C ARG A 306 -17.31 -3.08 -5.67
N ASP A 307 -17.30 -4.39 -5.89
CA ASP A 307 -18.04 -5.36 -5.08
C ASP A 307 -17.39 -5.55 -3.69
N PHE A 308 -17.29 -4.47 -2.92
CA PHE A 308 -16.66 -4.41 -1.61
C PHE A 308 -17.56 -3.68 -0.61
N GLU A 309 -17.57 -4.12 0.64
CA GLU A 309 -18.31 -3.45 1.72
C GLU A 309 -17.55 -3.51 3.04
N LEU A 310 -17.59 -2.41 3.80
CA LEU A 310 -17.10 -2.38 5.17
C LEU A 310 -18.31 -2.48 6.11
N ILE A 311 -18.27 -3.47 6.99
CA ILE A 311 -19.23 -3.68 8.06
C ILE A 311 -18.51 -3.43 9.38
N THR A 312 -19.03 -2.53 10.20
CA THR A 312 -18.52 -2.31 11.54
C THR A 312 -19.54 -2.81 12.57
N ILE A 313 -19.08 -3.53 13.57
CA ILE A 313 -19.91 -4.08 14.64
C ILE A 313 -19.31 -3.62 15.97
N SER A 314 -19.96 -2.67 16.62
CA SER A 314 -19.63 -2.27 17.99
C SER A 314 -20.14 -3.32 18.98
N ILE A 315 -19.30 -3.67 19.95
CA ILE A 315 -19.66 -4.51 21.12
C ILE A 315 -19.90 -3.67 22.39
N ASP A 316 -20.17 -2.37 22.24
CA ASP A 316 -20.58 -1.52 23.34
C ASP A 316 -21.98 -1.92 23.84
N LYS A 317 -22.24 -1.68 25.14
CA LYS A 317 -23.55 -1.89 25.75
C LYS A 317 -24.57 -0.84 25.28
N ALA A 318 -25.86 -1.15 25.43
CA ALA A 318 -26.96 -0.30 25.00
C ALA A 318 -26.91 1.13 25.55
N ASP A 319 -26.40 1.32 26.77
CA ASP A 319 -26.25 2.64 27.42
C ASP A 319 -25.18 3.54 26.76
N ARG A 320 -24.37 3.00 25.84
CA ARG A 320 -23.33 3.73 25.09
C ARG A 320 -23.68 3.97 23.62
N MET A 321 -24.87 3.58 23.17
CA MET A 321 -25.30 3.76 21.77
C MET A 321 -25.10 5.18 21.25
N GLU A 322 -25.43 6.20 22.05
CA GLU A 322 -25.24 7.61 21.67
C GLU A 322 -23.76 7.95 21.44
N LYS A 323 -22.86 7.47 22.31
CA LYS A 323 -21.42 7.69 22.19
C LYS A 323 -20.83 6.99 20.96
N VAL A 324 -21.31 5.79 20.66
CA VAL A 324 -20.92 5.05 19.44
C VAL A 324 -21.34 5.84 18.20
N LEU A 325 -22.60 6.29 18.15
CA LEU A 325 -23.11 7.06 17.02
C LEU A 325 -22.39 8.41 16.86
N GLU A 326 -22.10 9.10 17.96
CA GLU A 326 -21.32 10.34 17.95
C GLU A 326 -19.90 10.11 17.39
N MET A 327 -19.22 9.05 17.85
CA MET A 327 -17.89 8.70 17.35
C MET A 327 -17.90 8.38 15.84
N LEU A 328 -18.90 7.62 15.37
CA LEU A 328 -19.06 7.30 13.95
C LEU A 328 -19.32 8.58 13.13
N LYS A 329 -20.14 9.51 13.63
CA LYS A 329 -20.41 10.81 12.98
C LYS A 329 -19.16 11.68 12.89
N ASN A 330 -18.39 11.76 13.97
CA ASN A 330 -17.14 12.54 14.02
C ASN A 330 -16.08 12.01 13.05
N ASN A 331 -16.12 10.71 12.73
CA ASN A 331 -15.25 10.09 11.74
C ASN A 331 -15.85 10.06 10.32
N HIS A 332 -17.06 10.59 10.12
CA HIS A 332 -17.79 10.49 8.85
C HIS A 332 -17.89 9.03 8.35
N ALA A 333 -18.19 8.11 9.27
CA ALA A 333 -18.27 6.67 9.02
C ALA A 333 -19.58 6.27 8.33
N ALA A 334 -19.80 6.80 7.12
CA ALA A 334 -20.98 6.51 6.29
C ALA A 334 -20.88 5.13 5.63
N VAL A 335 -20.76 4.09 6.45
CA VAL A 335 -20.66 2.67 6.10
C VAL A 335 -21.72 1.86 6.85
N SER A 336 -21.74 0.54 6.65
CA SER A 336 -22.70 -0.36 7.30
C SER A 336 -22.32 -0.58 8.76
N ASN A 337 -22.84 0.27 9.66
CA ASN A 337 -22.55 0.19 11.09
C ASN A 337 -23.66 -0.51 11.87
N PHE A 338 -23.25 -1.37 12.79
CA PHE A 338 -24.10 -2.12 13.70
C PHE A 338 -23.59 -2.00 15.14
N ILE A 339 -24.48 -2.17 16.10
CA ILE A 339 -24.15 -2.41 17.51
C ILE A 339 -24.81 -3.71 17.97
N TYR A 340 -23.98 -4.60 18.51
CA TYR A 340 -24.42 -5.76 19.27
C TYR A 340 -24.36 -5.39 20.76
N ALA A 341 -25.52 -5.04 21.32
CA ALA A 341 -25.61 -4.45 22.66
C ALA A 341 -25.74 -5.47 23.80
N ASP A 342 -25.83 -6.76 23.46
CA ASP A 342 -25.85 -7.86 24.43
C ASP A 342 -24.44 -8.20 24.92
N ASP A 343 -24.34 -9.01 25.97
CA ASP A 343 -23.04 -9.40 26.53
C ASP A 343 -22.24 -10.27 25.54
N LEU A 344 -20.93 -9.99 25.43
CA LEU A 344 -19.98 -10.80 24.66
C LEU A 344 -19.96 -12.24 25.23
N ASN A 345 -20.39 -13.20 24.42
CA ASN A 345 -20.47 -14.60 24.80
C ASN A 345 -19.96 -15.51 23.67
N TYR A 346 -19.93 -16.81 23.94
CA TYR A 346 -19.46 -17.81 22.96
C TYR A 346 -20.32 -17.84 21.69
N ASP A 347 -21.64 -17.60 21.80
CA ASP A 347 -22.52 -17.63 20.64
C ASP A 347 -22.19 -16.50 19.65
N LEU A 348 -21.94 -15.29 20.16
CA LEU A 348 -21.48 -14.15 19.37
C LEU A 348 -20.16 -14.45 18.65
N ILE A 349 -19.17 -14.97 19.40
CA ILE A 349 -17.87 -15.36 18.85
C ILE A 349 -18.07 -16.36 17.72
N SER A 350 -18.83 -17.42 17.97
CA SER A 350 -19.07 -18.49 17.00
C SER A 350 -19.84 -18.04 15.76
N ALA A 351 -20.66 -17.00 15.88
CA ALA A 351 -21.44 -16.43 14.78
C ALA A 351 -20.59 -15.55 13.86
N ILE A 352 -19.55 -14.88 14.38
CA ILE A 352 -18.63 -14.07 13.58
C ILE A 352 -17.52 -14.93 13.01
N ASP A 353 -16.75 -15.59 13.89
CA ASP A 353 -15.61 -16.41 13.53
C ASP A 353 -15.17 -17.25 14.73
N ARG A 354 -15.15 -18.58 14.57
CA ARG A 354 -14.74 -19.50 15.65
C ARG A 354 -13.28 -19.35 16.06
N GLU A 355 -12.44 -18.72 15.24
CA GLU A 355 -11.05 -18.40 15.58
C GLU A 355 -10.89 -17.07 16.32
N TRP A 356 -11.96 -16.28 16.46
CA TRP A 356 -11.93 -15.07 17.26
C TRP A 356 -11.93 -15.41 18.75
N ASN A 357 -11.03 -14.79 19.52
CA ASN A 357 -10.88 -15.03 20.96
C ASN A 357 -11.51 -13.94 21.84
N GLY A 358 -12.31 -13.03 21.24
CA GLY A 358 -12.93 -11.90 21.92
C GLY A 358 -12.05 -10.65 22.03
N THR A 359 -10.80 -10.68 21.56
CA THR A 359 -9.93 -9.49 21.54
C THR A 359 -10.43 -8.48 20.52
N ILE A 360 -10.45 -7.19 20.87
CA ILE A 360 -10.74 -6.10 19.94
C ILE A 360 -9.55 -5.12 19.81
N PRO A 361 -9.35 -4.47 18.65
CA PRO A 361 -10.15 -4.66 17.44
C PRO A 361 -9.93 -6.05 16.82
N TYR A 362 -10.94 -6.53 16.10
CA TYR A 362 -10.86 -7.75 15.32
C TYR A 362 -11.34 -7.49 13.91
N THR A 363 -10.51 -7.77 12.92
CA THR A 363 -10.82 -7.48 11.52
C THR A 363 -10.67 -8.73 10.68
N ILE A 364 -11.71 -9.06 9.90
CA ILE A 364 -11.72 -10.20 8.97
C ILE A 364 -12.15 -9.78 7.57
N LEU A 365 -11.63 -10.49 6.57
CA LEU A 365 -12.03 -10.35 5.18
C LEU A 365 -12.80 -11.60 4.75
N VAL A 366 -14.10 -11.45 4.51
CA VAL A 366 -15.04 -12.54 4.18
C VAL A 366 -15.37 -12.49 2.70
N GLY A 367 -15.08 -13.57 1.98
CA GLY A 367 -15.37 -13.72 0.57
C GLY A 367 -16.84 -14.06 0.30
N PRO A 368 -17.31 -13.95 -0.97
CA PRO A 368 -18.67 -14.32 -1.40
C PRO A 368 -19.14 -15.72 -1.01
N ASP A 369 -18.20 -16.65 -0.82
CA ASP A 369 -18.43 -18.04 -0.41
C ASP A 369 -18.47 -18.21 1.12
N GLY A 370 -18.37 -17.13 1.89
CA GLY A 370 -18.28 -17.12 3.34
C GLY A 370 -16.88 -17.47 3.88
N ASN A 371 -15.89 -17.73 3.01
CA ASN A 371 -14.55 -18.05 3.47
C ASN A 371 -13.81 -16.81 3.94
N ILE A 372 -13.14 -16.93 5.09
CA ILE A 372 -12.32 -15.85 5.66
C ILE A 372 -10.89 -15.98 5.12
N SER A 373 -10.48 -15.00 4.31
CA SER A 373 -9.16 -14.96 3.67
C SER A 373 -8.11 -14.14 4.43
N TYR A 374 -8.54 -13.31 5.38
CA TYR A 374 -7.68 -12.51 6.24
C TYR A 374 -8.26 -12.39 7.65
N ARG A 375 -7.40 -12.40 8.66
CA ARG A 375 -7.73 -12.19 10.08
C ARG A 375 -6.68 -11.33 10.75
N SER A 376 -7.11 -10.37 11.56
CA SER A 376 -6.25 -9.56 12.42
C SER A 376 -6.81 -9.49 13.82
N HIS A 377 -6.06 -10.00 14.80
CA HIS A 377 -6.33 -9.81 16.22
C HIS A 377 -5.53 -8.60 16.73
N GLY A 378 -6.23 -7.55 17.16
CA GLY A 378 -5.63 -6.27 17.50
C GLY A 378 -5.50 -5.35 16.29
N ALA A 379 -4.78 -4.23 16.49
CA ALA A 379 -4.63 -3.17 15.51
C ALA A 379 -4.18 -3.71 14.15
N ILE A 380 -4.85 -3.25 13.09
CA ILE A 380 -4.57 -3.70 11.73
C ILE A 380 -3.18 -3.23 11.25
N ASP A 381 -2.54 -4.08 10.44
CA ASP A 381 -1.51 -3.62 9.50
C ASP A 381 -2.22 -3.20 8.21
N LEU A 382 -2.28 -1.89 7.97
CA LEU A 382 -3.07 -1.32 6.87
C LEU A 382 -2.56 -1.75 5.49
N PHE A 383 -1.25 -1.92 5.34
CA PHE A 383 -0.64 -2.36 4.09
C PHE A 383 -1.01 -3.82 3.81
N GLU A 384 -0.82 -4.71 4.79
CA GLU A 384 -1.18 -6.13 4.64
C GLU A 384 -2.68 -6.32 4.41
N LEU A 385 -3.53 -5.55 5.08
CA LEU A 385 -4.98 -5.56 4.85
C LEU A 385 -5.32 -5.16 3.40
N ARG A 386 -4.82 -4.01 2.94
CA ARG A 386 -5.13 -3.53 1.58
C ARG A 386 -4.56 -4.45 0.51
N LYS A 387 -3.38 -5.02 0.74
CA LYS A 387 -2.77 -6.05 -0.12
C LYS A 387 -3.65 -7.30 -0.18
N ALA A 388 -4.14 -7.80 0.96
CA ALA A 388 -5.08 -8.92 1.00
C ALA A 388 -6.38 -8.63 0.22
N ILE A 389 -6.88 -7.39 0.27
CA ILE A 389 -8.06 -6.97 -0.50
C ILE A 389 -7.78 -7.04 -2.00
N VAL A 390 -6.72 -6.37 -2.49
CA VAL A 390 -6.46 -6.28 -3.94
C VAL A 390 -5.94 -7.59 -4.55
N ASP A 391 -5.32 -8.45 -3.75
CA ASP A 391 -4.86 -9.77 -4.20
C ASP A 391 -5.98 -10.83 -4.13
N HIS A 392 -7.10 -10.53 -3.47
CA HIS A 392 -8.25 -11.42 -3.43
C HIS A 392 -8.83 -11.63 -4.84
N PRO A 393 -9.16 -12.87 -5.28
CA PRO A 393 -9.64 -13.14 -6.64
C PRO A 393 -10.87 -12.35 -7.10
N LYS A 394 -11.74 -11.98 -6.14
CA LYS A 394 -12.93 -11.13 -6.39
C LYS A 394 -12.57 -9.70 -6.80
N MET A 395 -11.47 -9.18 -6.28
CA MET A 395 -11.00 -7.82 -6.54
C MET A 395 -9.97 -7.86 -7.67
N GLY A 396 -8.80 -8.43 -7.42
CA GLY A 396 -7.69 -8.35 -8.37
C GLY A 396 -7.20 -6.91 -8.59
N ARG A 397 -6.05 -6.83 -9.25
CA ARG A 397 -5.34 -5.59 -9.62
C ARG A 397 -5.54 -5.20 -11.09
N LYS A 398 -6.68 -5.58 -11.69
CA LYS A 398 -6.98 -5.39 -13.11
C LYS A 398 -8.28 -4.65 -13.33
#